data_AF-A0A3C0HZB7-F1
#
_entry.id   AF-A0A3C0HZB7-F1
#
_cell.length_a   1.000
_cell.length_b   1.000
_cell.length_c   1.000
_cell.angle_alpha   90.00
_cell.angle_beta   90.00
_cell.angle_gamma   90.00
#
_symmetry.space_group_name_H-M   'P 1'
#
loop_
_entity.id
_entity.type
_entity.pdbx_description
1 polymer ?
#
loop_
_entity_poly.entity_id
_entity_poly.type
_entity_poly.pdbx_seq_one_letter_code
_entity_poly.pdbx_strand_id
1 'polypeptide(L)'
;MATGHEKVEKNIGLMIILIIIVVSIGGLVQIVPLFFMESMLKPVEGLKPYSALQLAGRDIYVRESCMVCHSQMIRPFRAETERYGHYSVAGEFVYDRPFQWGSKR
;
A
#
# COMPACT_ATOMS: atom_id res chain seq x y z
N MET A 1 19.82 21.07 37.36
CA MET A 1 20.15 21.21 35.93
C MET A 1 18.94 20.76 35.15
N ALA A 2 18.30 21.64 34.37
CA ALA A 2 17.16 21.23 33.56
C ALA A 2 17.65 20.20 32.54
N THR A 3 17.10 18.99 32.62
CA THR A 3 17.39 17.91 31.68
C THR A 3 17.00 18.37 30.27
N GLY A 4 17.63 17.82 29.23
CA GLY A 4 17.26 18.15 27.84
C GLY A 4 15.76 17.96 27.56
N HIS A 5 15.12 17.04 28.29
CA HIS A 5 13.68 16.79 28.27
C HIS A 5 12.85 17.99 28.73
N GLU A 6 13.19 18.58 29.88
CA GLU A 6 12.45 19.71 30.45
C GLU A 6 12.42 20.93 29.50
N LYS A 7 13.48 21.11 28.70
CA LYS A 7 13.53 22.18 27.68
C LYS A 7 12.58 21.93 26.51
N VAL A 8 12.36 20.68 26.13
CA VAL A 8 11.44 20.29 25.05
C VAL A 8 9.99 20.44 25.51
N GLU A 9 9.66 19.96 26.71
CA GLU A 9 8.30 20.02 27.25
C GLU A 9 7.79 21.46 27.42
N LYS A 10 8.68 22.40 27.77
CA LYS A 10 8.33 23.82 27.96
C LYS A 10 8.27 24.62 26.67
N ASN A 11 8.70 24.08 25.52
CA ASN A 11 8.73 24.78 24.25
C ASN A 11 7.88 24.03 23.19
N ILE A 12 6.64 24.49 23.00
CA ILE A 12 5.68 23.89 22.07
C ILE A 12 6.22 23.86 20.63
N GLY A 13 6.90 24.91 20.17
CA GLY A 13 7.46 24.96 18.82
C GLY A 13 8.55 23.91 18.60
N LEU A 14 9.45 23.76 19.57
CA LEU A 14 10.48 22.72 19.55
C LEU A 14 9.84 21.31 19.58
N MET A 15 8.82 21.11 20.42
CA MET A 15 8.11 19.84 20.52
C MET A 15 7.43 19.45 19.20
N ILE A 16 6.74 20.38 18.53
CA ILE A 16 6.10 20.13 17.22
C ILE A 16 7.13 19.71 16.18
N ILE A 17 8.26 20.42 16.08
CA ILE A 17 9.32 20.11 15.11
C ILE A 17 9.87 18.70 15.34
N LEU A 18 10.15 18.35 16.60
CA LEU A 18 10.67 17.03 16.95
C LEU A 18 9.66 15.92 16.63
N ILE A 19 8.37 16.12 16.91
CA ILE A 19 7.31 15.16 16.57
C ILE A 19 7.24 14.95 15.05
N ILE A 20 7.24 16.03 14.26
CA ILE A 20 7.21 15.95 12.79
C ILE A 20 8.40 15.11 12.30
N ILE A 21 9.62 15.42 12.76
CA ILE A 21 10.82 14.68 12.37
C ILE A 21 10.67 13.18 12.69
N VAL A 22 10.29 12.84 13.93
CA VAL A 22 10.19 11.45 14.37
C VAL A 22 9.11 10.68 13.58
N VAL A 23 7.93 11.26 13.38
CA VAL A 23 6.84 10.62 12.63
C VAL A 23 7.19 10.47 11.15
N SER A 24 7.86 11.45 10.54
CA SER A 24 8.23 11.41 9.12
C SER A 24 9.24 10.31 8.79
N ILE A 25 10.12 9.92 9.71
CA ILE A 25 11.13 8.87 9.46
C ILE A 25 10.48 7.56 8.98
N GLY A 26 9.37 7.13 9.58
CA GLY A 26 8.69 5.90 9.19
C GLY A 26 8.18 5.95 7.75
N GLY A 27 7.50 7.04 7.38
CA GLY A 27 7.01 7.24 6.01
C GLY A 27 8.14 7.33 4.98
N LEU A 28 9.23 8.03 5.32
CA LEU A 28 10.39 8.15 4.44
C LEU A 28 11.05 6.78 4.19
N VAL A 29 11.29 5.99 5.23
CA VAL A 29 11.97 4.69 5.10
C VAL A 29 11.08 3.64 4.42
N GLN A 30 9.76 3.67 4.62
CA GLN A 30 8.85 2.66 4.08
C GLN A 30 8.34 2.98 2.68
N ILE A 31 8.01 4.25 2.38
CA ILE A 31 7.32 4.63 1.14
C ILE A 31 8.32 5.05 0.06
N VAL A 32 9.31 5.88 0.41
CA VAL A 32 10.22 6.48 -0.58
C VAL A 32 10.99 5.42 -1.39
N PRO A 33 11.57 4.37 -0.77
CA PRO A 33 12.27 3.33 -1.54
C PRO A 33 11.37 2.59 -2.53
N LEU A 34 10.08 2.41 -2.23
CA LEU A 34 9.15 1.68 -3.10
C LEU A 34 8.98 2.33 -4.48
N PHE A 35 9.13 3.66 -4.58
CA PHE A 35 9.11 4.37 -5.86
C PHE A 35 10.30 4.07 -6.77
N PHE A 36 11.36 3.44 -6.23
CA PHE A 36 12.58 3.13 -6.97
C PHE A 36 12.84 1.62 -7.07
N MET A 37 11.99 0.79 -6.48
CA MET A 37 12.12 -0.67 -6.52
C MET A 37 11.49 -1.24 -7.79
N GLU A 38 12.32 -1.73 -8.71
CA GLU A 38 11.83 -2.30 -9.97
C GLU A 38 10.82 -3.45 -9.80
N SER A 39 10.99 -4.28 -8.76
CA SER A 39 10.09 -5.40 -8.47
C SER A 39 8.65 -4.99 -8.14
N MET A 40 8.43 -3.71 -7.80
CA MET A 40 7.11 -3.14 -7.53
C MET A 40 6.53 -2.36 -8.72
N LEU A 41 7.37 -1.99 -9.69
CA LEU A 41 6.99 -1.10 -10.80
C LEU A 41 6.81 -1.83 -12.12
N LYS A 42 7.49 -2.97 -12.30
CA LYS A 42 7.44 -3.73 -13.55
C LYS A 42 6.16 -4.56 -13.63
N PRO A 43 5.30 -4.35 -14.65
CA PRO A 43 4.13 -5.20 -14.84
C PRO A 43 4.56 -6.61 -15.23
N VAL A 44 3.74 -7.61 -14.92
CA VAL A 44 3.96 -8.98 -15.41
C VAL A 44 3.91 -9.04 -16.93
N GLU A 45 4.60 -10.00 -17.52
CA GLU A 45 4.68 -10.14 -18.97
C GLU A 45 3.29 -10.28 -19.60
N GLY A 46 3.02 -9.50 -20.65
CA GLY A 46 1.74 -9.51 -21.35
C GLY A 46 0.60 -8.72 -20.66
N LEU A 47 0.80 -8.17 -19.45
CA LEU A 47 -0.21 -7.35 -18.79
C LEU A 47 -0.43 -6.03 -19.54
N LYS A 48 -1.68 -5.81 -19.94
CA LYS A 48 -2.13 -4.56 -20.57
C LYS A 48 -3.02 -3.79 -19.58
N PRO A 49 -3.06 -2.46 -19.68
CA PRO A 49 -4.07 -1.67 -18.97
C PRO A 49 -5.48 -2.16 -19.28
N TYR A 50 -6.41 -1.96 -18.33
CA TYR A 50 -7.81 -2.30 -18.52
C TYR A 50 -8.39 -1.63 -19.77
N SER A 51 -9.18 -2.38 -20.53
CA SER A 51 -10.03 -1.80 -21.57
C SER A 51 -11.06 -0.85 -20.96
N ALA A 52 -11.64 0.05 -21.77
CA ALA A 52 -12.60 1.04 -21.29
C ALA A 52 -13.79 0.42 -20.52
N LEU A 53 -14.34 -0.68 -21.01
CA LEU A 53 -15.45 -1.38 -20.34
C LEU A 53 -15.01 -2.02 -19.02
N GLN A 54 -13.83 -2.63 -18.97
CA GLN A 54 -13.28 -3.22 -17.74
C GLN A 54 -12.98 -2.15 -16.69
N LEU A 55 -12.43 -1.00 -17.11
CA LEU A 55 -12.16 0.12 -16.21
C LEU A 55 -13.47 0.66 -15.61
N ALA A 56 -14.50 0.86 -16.42
CA ALA A 56 -15.83 1.25 -15.92
C ALA A 56 -16.42 0.20 -14.97
N GLY A 57 -16.29 -1.09 -15.28
CA GLY A 57 -16.71 -2.17 -14.39
C GLY A 57 -15.94 -2.20 -13.07
N ARG A 58 -14.64 -1.89 -13.11
CA ARG A 58 -13.79 -1.76 -11.92
C ARG A 58 -14.20 -0.58 -11.05
N ASP A 59 -14.56 0.54 -11.65
CA ASP A 59 -15.05 1.69 -10.89
C ASP A 59 -16.38 1.36 -10.19
N ILE A 60 -17.24 0.55 -10.82
CA ILE A 60 -18.44 -0.01 -10.17
C ILE A 60 -18.04 -0.95 -9.02
N TYR A 61 -17.07 -1.84 -9.22
CA TYR A 61 -16.57 -2.73 -8.17
C TYR A 61 -16.07 -1.96 -6.92
N VAL A 62 -15.38 -0.83 -7.14
CA VAL A 62 -14.96 0.08 -6.07
C VAL A 62 -16.16 0.77 -5.43
N ARG A 63 -17.10 1.30 -6.24
CA ARG A 63 -18.31 1.99 -5.77
C ARG A 63 -19.17 1.09 -4.88
N GLU A 64 -19.36 -0.16 -5.27
CA GLU A 64 -20.12 -1.16 -4.50
C GLU A 64 -19.30 -1.76 -3.35
N SER A 65 -18.08 -1.29 -3.12
CA SER A 65 -17.21 -1.74 -2.02
C SER A 65 -16.97 -3.24 -2.01
N CYS A 66 -16.93 -3.89 -3.18
CA CYS A 66 -16.76 -5.34 -3.27
C CYS A 66 -15.47 -5.81 -2.59
N MET A 67 -14.42 -4.97 -2.58
CA MET A 67 -13.14 -5.23 -1.90
C MET A 67 -13.23 -5.45 -0.39
N VAL A 68 -14.32 -5.02 0.27
CA VAL A 68 -14.53 -5.21 1.71
C VAL A 68 -14.85 -6.67 2.05
N CYS A 69 -15.41 -7.43 1.10
CA CYS A 69 -15.69 -8.85 1.25
C CYS A 69 -14.84 -9.73 0.34
N HIS A 70 -14.25 -9.19 -0.73
CA HIS A 70 -13.52 -9.96 -1.72
C HIS A 70 -12.09 -9.45 -1.87
N SER A 71 -11.13 -10.18 -1.31
CA SER A 71 -9.71 -9.88 -1.49
C SER A 71 -9.19 -10.33 -2.85
N GLN A 72 -8.51 -9.43 -3.56
CA GLN A 72 -7.80 -9.73 -4.81
C GLN A 72 -6.31 -9.97 -4.62
N MET A 73 -5.88 -10.42 -3.43
CA MET A 73 -4.48 -10.75 -3.15
C MET A 73 -4.40 -12.16 -2.55
N ILE A 74 -3.80 -13.10 -3.28
CA ILE A 74 -3.54 -14.47 -2.84
C ILE A 74 -2.18 -14.51 -2.12
N ARG A 75 -2.14 -15.06 -0.91
CA ARG A 75 -0.91 -15.15 -0.11
C ARG A 75 -0.05 -16.35 -0.55
N PRO A 76 1.29 -16.29 -0.38
CA PRO A 76 2.21 -17.34 -0.80
C PRO A 76 2.23 -18.55 0.17
N PHE A 77 1.05 -19.14 0.40
CA PHE A 77 0.88 -20.36 1.20
C PHE A 77 0.32 -21.47 0.31
N ARG A 78 0.81 -22.70 0.49
CA ARG A 78 0.35 -23.88 -0.28
C ARG A 78 -1.17 -24.00 -0.31
N ALA A 79 -1.83 -23.87 0.85
CA ALA A 79 -3.29 -24.02 0.95
C ALA A 79 -4.08 -22.91 0.21
N GLU A 80 -3.53 -21.71 0.09
CA GLU A 80 -4.14 -20.67 -0.74
C GLU A 80 -3.88 -20.91 -2.21
N THR A 81 -2.68 -21.39 -2.55
CA THR A 81 -2.34 -21.71 -3.94
C THR A 81 -3.19 -22.85 -4.48
N GLU A 82 -3.43 -23.90 -3.68
CA GLU A 82 -4.34 -25.00 -4.04
C GLU A 82 -5.79 -24.53 -4.16
N ARG A 83 -6.20 -23.48 -3.44
CA ARG A 83 -7.58 -22.98 -3.44
C ARG A 83 -7.86 -21.96 -4.55
N TYR A 84 -6.93 -21.02 -4.77
CA TYR A 84 -7.15 -19.83 -5.59
C TYR A 84 -6.23 -19.73 -6.81
N GLY A 85 -5.19 -20.57 -6.90
CA GLY A 85 -4.19 -20.52 -7.97
C GLY A 85 -2.89 -19.83 -7.54
N HIS A 86 -2.08 -19.39 -8.51
CA HIS A 86 -0.76 -18.81 -8.21
C HIS A 86 -0.87 -17.65 -7.22
N TYR A 87 0.08 -17.54 -6.28
CA TYR A 87 0.09 -16.43 -5.33
C TYR A 87 0.26 -15.11 -6.09
N SER A 88 -0.37 -14.05 -5.59
CA SER A 88 -0.34 -12.77 -6.29
C SER A 88 1.05 -12.16 -6.27
N VAL A 89 1.40 -11.47 -7.35
CA VAL A 89 2.70 -10.78 -7.50
C VAL A 89 2.49 -9.29 -7.71
N ALA A 90 3.44 -8.47 -7.24
CA ALA A 90 3.32 -7.01 -7.29
C ALA A 90 3.03 -6.47 -8.71
N GLY A 91 3.64 -7.11 -9.72
CA GLY A 91 3.47 -6.76 -11.14
C GLY A 91 2.03 -6.88 -11.68
N GLU A 92 1.14 -7.63 -11.02
CA GLU A 92 -0.27 -7.77 -11.42
C GLU A 92 -1.07 -6.49 -11.17
N PHE A 93 -0.66 -5.68 -10.20
CA PHE A 93 -1.43 -4.55 -9.69
C PHE A 93 -0.86 -3.19 -10.10
N VAL A 94 0.14 -3.15 -10.98
CA VAL A 94 0.84 -1.91 -11.39
C VAL A 94 -0.10 -0.85 -11.99
N TYR A 95 -1.19 -1.30 -12.62
CA TYR A 95 -2.19 -0.41 -13.21
C TYR A 95 -3.35 -0.05 -12.27
N ASP A 96 -3.42 -0.66 -11.09
CA ASP A 96 -4.54 -0.46 -10.17
C ASP A 96 -4.44 0.87 -9.42
N ARG A 97 -5.44 1.73 -9.65
CA ARG A 97 -5.58 3.01 -8.96
C ARG A 97 -7.03 3.14 -8.45
N PRO A 98 -7.31 3.01 -7.14
CA PRO A 98 -6.41 2.51 -6.07
C PRO A 98 -6.26 0.98 -6.12
N PHE A 99 -5.24 0.40 -5.48
CA PHE A 99 -5.08 -1.06 -5.36
C PHE A 99 -6.34 -1.74 -4.78
N GLN A 100 -6.62 -2.99 -5.18
CA GLN A 100 -7.83 -3.74 -4.78
C GLN A 100 -7.55 -4.93 -3.85
N TRP A 101 -6.43 -4.88 -3.12
CA TRP A 101 -6.12 -5.92 -2.13
C TRP A 101 -7.10 -5.79 -0.96
N GLY A 102 -7.84 -6.87 -0.69
CA GLY A 102 -8.84 -6.85 0.37
C GLY A 102 -8.22 -7.12 1.74
N SER A 103 -8.84 -6.54 2.77
CA SER A 103 -8.51 -6.75 4.19
C SER A 103 -9.32 -7.89 4.83
N LYS A 104 -10.34 -8.38 4.13
CA LYS A 104 -11.24 -9.46 4.55
C LYS A 104 -11.65 -10.32 3.35
N ARG A 105 -12.08 -11.55 3.62
CA ARG A 105 -12.54 -12.55 2.65
C ARG A 105 -13.76 -13.27 3.19
#